data_AF-A0A967I770-F1
#
_entry.id   AF-A0A967I770-F1
#
_cell.length_a   1.000
_cell.length_b   1.000
_cell.length_c   1.000
_cell.angle_alpha   90.00
_cell.angle_beta   90.00
_cell.angle_gamma   90.00
#
_symmetry.space_group_name_H-M   'P 1'
#
loop_
_entity.id
_entity.type
_entity.pdbx_description
1 polymer ?
#
loop_
_entity_poly.entity_id
_entity_poly.type
_entity_poly.pdbx_seq_one_letter_code
_entity_poly.pdbx_strand_id
1 'polypeptide(L)'
;GLAAQVEMRDVATPMTWERYTGNWRGSFQGWLETTKTLRMRMSKTLPGLKNFYMAGQWVEPGGSLPTAAMSGRNATQIICKKDKKKFVTSTP
;
A
#
# COMPACT_ATOMS: atom_id res chain seq x y z
N GLY A 1 16.52 19.60 31.01
CA GLY A 1 15.73 18.58 30.28
C GLY A 1 16.16 18.52 28.82
N LEU A 2 15.64 17.57 28.03
CA LEU A 2 16.03 17.33 26.62
C LEU A 2 15.97 18.58 25.73
N ALA A 3 15.09 19.54 26.03
CA ALA A 3 14.93 20.77 25.25
C ALA A 3 16.22 21.57 25.03
N ALA A 4 17.18 21.50 25.97
CA ALA A 4 18.45 22.22 25.85
C ALA A 4 19.43 21.60 24.84
N GLN A 5 19.17 20.38 24.36
CA GLN A 5 20.03 19.65 23.41
C GLN A 5 19.40 19.51 22.02
N VAL A 6 18.22 20.09 21.79
CA VAL A 6 17.51 19.97 20.50
C VAL A 6 17.93 21.10 19.58
N GLU A 7 18.67 20.77 18.52
CA GLU A 7 19.06 21.72 17.48
C GLU A 7 17.93 22.01 16.48
N MET A 8 17.09 21.01 16.19
CA MET A 8 16.03 21.11 15.19
C MET A 8 14.82 20.22 15.55
N ARG A 9 13.62 20.64 15.12
CA ARG A 9 12.39 19.85 15.18
C ARG A 9 11.68 19.88 13.83
N ASP A 10 11.36 18.69 13.31
CA ASP A 10 10.45 18.49 12.20
C ASP A 10 9.29 17.60 12.65
N VAL A 11 8.08 17.94 12.22
CA VAL A 11 6.84 17.34 12.74
C VAL A 11 5.97 16.88 11.58
N ALA A 12 5.83 15.56 11.46
CA ALA A 12 4.82 14.96 10.62
C ALA A 12 3.52 14.76 11.40
N THR A 13 2.40 15.25 10.86
CA THR A 13 1.06 15.05 11.40
C THR A 13 0.23 14.22 10.42
N PRO A 14 -0.95 13.71 10.80
CA PRO A 14 -1.85 13.06 9.84
C PRO A 14 -2.15 13.91 8.59
N MET A 15 -2.20 15.24 8.75
CA MET A 15 -2.37 16.17 7.63
C MET A 15 -1.16 16.21 6.69
N THR A 16 0.05 15.95 7.20
CA THR A 16 1.24 15.77 6.36
C THR A 16 1.07 14.57 5.43
N TRP A 17 0.56 13.44 5.92
CA TRP A 17 0.34 12.23 5.11
C TRP A 17 -0.77 12.39 4.09
N GLU A 18 -1.87 13.03 4.48
CA GLU A 18 -2.94 13.36 3.54
C GLU A 18 -2.41 14.26 2.40
N ARG A 19 -1.65 15.31 2.75
CA ARG A 19 -1.09 16.26 1.77
C ARG A 19 -0.03 15.64 0.86
N TYR A 20 0.86 14.81 1.38
CA TYR A 20 2.03 14.33 0.62
C TYR A 20 1.76 13.05 -0.17
N THR A 21 0.90 12.17 0.34
CA THR A 21 0.68 10.85 -0.28
C THR A 21 -0.79 10.57 -0.57
N GLY A 22 -1.70 11.52 -0.30
CA GLY A 22 -3.14 11.34 -0.52
C GLY A 22 -3.75 10.26 0.39
N ASN A 23 -3.10 9.92 1.50
CA ASN A 23 -3.60 8.88 2.38
C ASN A 23 -4.88 9.34 3.08
N TRP A 24 -5.98 8.61 2.85
CA TRP A 24 -7.26 8.89 3.47
C TRP A 24 -7.13 8.91 4.99
N ARG A 25 -7.60 10.01 5.61
CA ARG A 25 -7.48 10.29 7.05
C ARG A 25 -6.04 10.22 7.60
N GLY A 26 -5.04 10.46 6.75
CA GLY A 26 -3.63 10.38 7.14
C GLY A 26 -3.16 8.99 7.57
N SER A 27 -3.87 7.92 7.16
CA SER A 27 -3.52 6.55 7.54
C SER A 27 -2.24 6.08 6.85
N PHE A 28 -1.19 5.84 7.63
CA PHE A 28 0.10 5.42 7.09
C PHE A 28 0.20 3.92 6.73
N GLN A 29 -0.76 3.09 7.19
CA GLN A 29 -0.83 1.65 6.85
C GLN A 29 -2.14 1.26 6.15
N GLY A 30 -2.97 2.24 5.80
CA GLY A 30 -4.31 1.99 5.26
C GLY A 30 -5.30 1.60 6.36
N TRP A 31 -5.32 0.31 6.73
CA TRP A 31 -6.28 -0.25 7.70
C TRP A 31 -5.67 -0.36 9.10
N LEU A 32 -6.51 -0.26 10.13
CA LEU A 32 -6.09 -0.58 11.50
C LEU A 32 -5.77 -2.08 11.61
N GLU A 33 -4.61 -2.41 12.16
CA GLU A 33 -4.18 -3.80 12.34
C GLU A 33 -5.01 -4.50 13.43
N THR A 34 -5.86 -5.43 13.00
CA THR A 34 -6.70 -6.27 13.85
C THR A 34 -6.71 -7.69 13.27
N THR A 35 -7.09 -8.68 14.08
CA THR A 35 -7.24 -10.07 13.62
C THR A 35 -8.20 -10.23 12.44
N LYS A 36 -9.18 -9.33 12.34
CA LYS A 36 -10.16 -9.27 11.25
C LYS A 36 -9.55 -8.65 9.99
N THR A 37 -8.91 -7.50 10.11
CA THR A 37 -8.38 -6.74 8.96
C THR A 37 -7.19 -7.43 8.30
N LEU A 38 -6.32 -8.07 9.08
CA LEU A 38 -5.22 -8.89 8.54
C LEU A 38 -5.67 -10.07 7.68
N ARG A 39 -6.91 -10.53 7.86
CA ARG A 39 -7.51 -11.61 7.06
C ARG A 39 -8.39 -11.10 5.91
N MET A 40 -8.56 -9.78 5.79
CA MET A 40 -9.34 -9.22 4.70
C MET A 40 -8.66 -9.45 3.37
N ARG A 41 -9.42 -9.94 2.39
CA ARG A 41 -9.00 -10.03 0.99
C ARG A 41 -9.79 -9.01 0.19
N MET A 42 -9.09 -8.05 -0.37
CA MET A 42 -9.71 -7.04 -1.22
C MET A 42 -9.51 -7.36 -2.70
N SER A 43 -10.53 -7.08 -3.50
CA SER A 43 -10.41 -7.14 -4.95
C SER A 43 -9.39 -6.10 -5.41
N LYS A 44 -8.47 -6.50 -6.29
CA LYS A 44 -7.54 -5.59 -6.96
C LYS A 44 -8.11 -4.97 -8.24
N THR A 45 -9.36 -5.27 -8.57
CA THR A 45 -10.07 -4.72 -9.72
C THR A 45 -11.33 -4.02 -9.27
N LEU A 46 -11.78 -3.03 -10.04
CA LEU A 46 -13.02 -2.31 -9.76
C LEU A 46 -14.12 -2.73 -10.74
N PRO A 47 -15.32 -3.11 -10.28
CA PRO A 47 -16.45 -3.42 -11.17
C PRO A 47 -16.74 -2.24 -12.12
N GLY A 48 -16.99 -2.56 -13.39
CA GLY A 48 -17.26 -1.55 -14.42
C GLY A 48 -16.01 -0.91 -15.04
N LEU A 49 -14.80 -1.14 -14.49
CA LEU A 49 -13.57 -0.56 -15.02
C LEU A 49 -12.66 -1.61 -15.64
N LYS A 50 -12.59 -1.61 -16.98
CA LYS A 50 -11.76 -2.55 -17.73
C LYS A 50 -10.29 -2.12 -17.68
N ASN A 51 -9.40 -3.11 -17.52
CA ASN A 51 -7.94 -2.93 -17.51
C ASN A 51 -7.43 -2.00 -16.39
N PHE A 52 -8.17 -1.93 -15.29
CA PHE A 52 -7.77 -1.20 -14.10
C PHE A 52 -7.41 -2.16 -12.97
N TYR A 53 -6.25 -1.92 -12.36
CA TYR A 53 -5.68 -2.75 -11.30
C TYR A 53 -5.15 -1.87 -10.19
N MET A 54 -5.42 -2.26 -8.95
CA MET A 54 -4.97 -1.58 -7.76
C MET A 54 -3.86 -2.38 -7.08
N ALA A 55 -2.89 -1.66 -6.52
CA ALA A 55 -1.82 -2.18 -5.70
C ALA A 55 -1.53 -1.23 -4.54
N GLY A 56 -1.00 -1.76 -3.43
CA GLY A 56 -0.63 -1.02 -2.23
C GLY A 56 -1.47 -1.37 -1.01
N GLN A 57 -1.23 -0.65 0.08
CA GLN A 57 -1.77 -0.93 1.42
C GLN A 57 -3.31 -0.93 1.51
N TRP A 58 -3.98 -0.23 0.59
CA TRP A 58 -5.44 -0.20 0.57
C TRP A 58 -6.05 -1.49 0.06
N VAL A 59 -5.34 -2.28 -0.74
CA VAL A 59 -5.78 -3.60 -1.25
C VAL A 59 -5.02 -4.78 -0.64
N GLU A 60 -3.99 -4.51 0.17
CA GLU A 60 -3.23 -5.47 0.96
C GLU A 60 -3.06 -4.92 2.39
N PRO A 61 -3.92 -5.31 3.35
CA PRO A 61 -3.77 -4.93 4.77
C PRO A 61 -2.41 -5.33 5.34
N GLY A 62 -1.93 -4.64 6.37
CA GLY A 62 -0.58 -4.82 6.94
C GLY A 62 0.35 -3.63 6.73
N GLY A 63 0.07 -2.77 5.74
CA GLY A 63 0.97 -1.69 5.32
C GLY A 63 2.40 -2.18 5.04
N SER A 64 3.37 -1.26 5.03
CA SER A 64 4.82 -1.51 4.84
C SER A 64 5.34 -1.69 3.40
N LEU A 65 6.65 -1.47 3.26
CA LEU A 65 7.37 -1.58 1.99
C LEU A 65 7.31 -3.00 1.38
N PRO A 66 7.56 -4.10 2.14
CA PRO A 66 7.42 -5.45 1.59
C PRO A 66 6.01 -5.74 1.04
N THR A 67 4.97 -5.35 1.77
CA THR A 67 3.57 -5.57 1.34
C THR A 67 3.25 -4.79 0.08
N ALA A 68 3.74 -3.55 -0.04
CA ALA A 68 3.57 -2.75 -1.25
C ALA A 68 4.22 -3.42 -2.48
N ALA A 69 5.46 -3.91 -2.35
CA ALA A 69 6.16 -4.62 -3.41
C ALA A 69 5.43 -5.92 -3.80
N MET A 70 5.00 -6.69 -2.80
CA MET A 70 4.21 -7.91 -3.02
C MET A 70 2.88 -7.61 -3.70
N SER A 71 2.21 -6.51 -3.33
CA SER A 71 0.96 -6.08 -3.96
C SER A 71 1.12 -5.82 -5.45
N GLY A 72 2.19 -5.11 -5.84
CA GLY A 72 2.53 -4.85 -7.24
C GLY A 72 2.85 -6.12 -8.01
N ARG A 73 3.62 -7.03 -7.41
CA ARG A 73 3.90 -8.36 -7.97
C ARG A 73 2.61 -9.14 -8.23
N ASN A 74 1.72 -9.17 -7.24
CA ASN A 74 0.44 -9.87 -7.33
C ASN A 74 -0.46 -9.24 -8.41
N ALA A 75 -0.52 -7.91 -8.51
CA ALA A 75 -1.26 -7.23 -9.58
C ALA A 75 -0.74 -7.60 -10.97
N THR A 76 0.59 -7.64 -11.13
CA THR A 76 1.24 -8.07 -12.38
C THR A 76 0.89 -9.50 -12.75
N GLN A 77 0.88 -10.42 -11.78
CA GLN A 77 0.47 -11.81 -12.00
C GLN A 77 -0.99 -11.92 -12.48
N ILE A 78 -1.89 -11.10 -11.94
CA ILE A 78 -3.30 -11.03 -12.38
C ILE A 78 -3.37 -10.57 -13.84
N ILE A 79 -2.59 -9.54 -14.21
CA ILE A 79 -2.51 -9.04 -15.59
C ILE A 79 -2.00 -10.13 -16.52
N CYS A 80 -0.88 -10.77 -16.21
CA CYS A 80 -0.32 -11.87 -17.01
C CYS A 80 -1.34 -13.00 -17.22
N LYS A 81 -2.04 -13.42 -16.15
CA LYS A 81 -3.06 -14.46 -16.23
C LYS A 81 -4.20 -14.07 -17.18
N LYS A 82 -4.66 -12.82 -17.13
CA LYS A 82 -5.72 -12.32 -18.01
C LYS A 82 -5.27 -12.28 -19.48
N ASP A 83 -4.03 -11.89 -19.71
CA ASP A 83 -3.41 -11.81 -21.04
C ASP A 83 -2.96 -13.19 -21.56
N LYS A 84 -3.21 -14.26 -20.81
CA LYS A 84 -2.75 -15.64 -21.11
C LYS A 84 -1.23 -15.74 -21.28
N LYS A 85 -0.48 -14.90 -20.56
CA LYS A 85 0.99 -14.92 -20.52
C LYS A 85 1.48 -15.55 -19.21
N LYS A 86 2.56 -16.31 -19.29
CA LYS A 86 3.24 -16.82 -18.09
C LYS A 86 3.93 -15.64 -17.39
N PHE A 87 3.68 -15.48 -16.09
CA PHE A 87 4.44 -14.55 -15.27
C PHE A 87 5.87 -15.08 -15.08
N VAL A 88 6.87 -14.26 -15.40
CA VAL A 88 8.30 -14.58 -15.29
C VAL A 88 9.00 -13.47 -14.53
N THR A 89 10.01 -13.84 -13.73
CA THR A 89 10.90 -12.91 -13.04
C THR A 89 12.33 -13.38 -13.27
N SER A 90 13.22 -12.50 -13.69
CA SER A 90 14.66 -12.73 -13.57
C SER A 90 15.13 -12.20 -12.22
N THR A 91 16.08 -12.89 -11.59
CA THR A 91 16.91 -12.26 -10.57
C THR A 91 17.74 -11.19 -11.27
N PRO A 92 17.82 -9.95 -10.74
CA PRO A 92 18.80 -8.99 -11.23
C PRO A 92 20.22 -9.55 -11.21
#